data_AF-A0A0R2EWL9-F1
#
_entry.id   AF-A0A0R2EWL9-F1
#
_cell.length_a   1.000
_cell.length_b   1.000
_cell.length_c   1.000
_cell.angle_alpha   90.00
_cell.angle_beta   90.00
_cell.angle_gamma   90.00
#
_symmetry.space_group_name_H-M   'P 1'
#
loop_
_entity.id
_entity.type
_entity.pdbx_description
1 polymer ?
#
loop_
_entity_poly.entity_id
_entity_poly.type
_entity_poly.pdbx_seq_one_letter_code
_entity_poly.pdbx_strand_id
1 'polypeptide(L)'
;MFKVAKDQVMKGYQYAYRDRKSNKRNFRRLWIARINAAARLNGLSYSKMMFGLKQANVEVNRKMLADLAVNDAEAFKALAETAKKAL
;
A
#
# COMPACT_ATOMS: atom_id res chain seq x y z
N MET A 1 -8.52 13.59 41.07
CA MET A 1 -8.47 13.16 39.65
C MET A 1 -7.41 12.07 39.37
N PHE A 2 -7.17 11.10 40.27
CA PHE A 2 -6.15 10.06 40.03
C PHE A 2 -6.73 8.76 39.43
N LYS A 3 -7.88 8.29 39.94
CA LYS A 3 -8.52 7.03 39.48
C LYS A 3 -8.92 7.08 38.00
N VAL A 4 -9.58 8.16 37.57
CA VAL A 4 -10.01 8.36 36.17
C VAL A 4 -8.81 8.40 35.21
N ALA A 5 -7.72 9.08 35.61
CA ALA A 5 -6.51 9.16 34.80
C ALA A 5 -5.85 7.79 34.62
N LYS A 6 -5.79 6.99 35.70
CA LYS A 6 -5.27 5.61 35.64
C LYS A 6 -6.05 4.74 34.66
N ASP A 7 -7.38 4.77 34.71
CA ASP A 7 -8.23 3.97 33.82
C ASP A 7 -8.06 4.38 32.34
N GLN A 8 -7.92 5.69 32.09
CA GLN A 8 -7.66 6.20 30.75
C GLN A 8 -6.30 5.75 30.21
N VAL A 9 -5.25 5.77 31.05
CA VAL A 9 -3.91 5.29 30.66
C VAL A 9 -3.94 3.80 30.31
N MET A 10 -4.62 2.97 31.11
CA MET A 10 -4.74 1.54 30.84
C MET A 10 -5.45 1.26 29.51
N LYS A 11 -6.56 1.96 29.23
CA LYS A 11 -7.24 1.88 27.93
C LYS A 11 -6.36 2.38 26.78
N GLY A 12 -5.60 3.46 27.02
CA GLY A 12 -4.63 4.00 26.07
C GLY A 12 -3.58 2.96 25.64
N TYR A 13 -3.04 2.19 26.58
CA TYR A 13 -2.10 1.12 26.26
C TYR A 13 -2.74 -0.03 25.46
N GLN A 14 -3.98 -0.39 25.78
CA GLN A 14 -4.73 -1.40 25.03
C GLN A 14 -4.96 -0.96 23.57
N TYR A 15 -5.36 0.29 23.35
CA TYR A 15 -5.50 0.86 22.01
C TYR A 15 -4.16 0.94 21.28
N ALA A 16 -3.10 1.43 21.93
CA ALA A 16 -1.77 1.49 21.32
C ALA A 16 -1.29 0.11 20.84
N TYR A 17 -1.51 -0.95 21.63
CA TYR A 17 -1.15 -2.30 21.24
C TYR A 17 -1.91 -2.78 20.00
N ARG A 18 -3.25 -2.61 19.99
CA ARG A 18 -4.10 -2.99 18.84
C ARG A 18 -3.74 -2.17 17.60
N ASP A 19 -3.54 -0.88 17.77
CA ASP A 19 -3.39 0.06 16.67
C ASP A 19 -2.03 -0.07 15.98
N ARG A 20 -0.98 -0.57 16.65
CA ARG A 20 0.28 -0.98 15.97
C ARG A 20 0.03 -2.03 14.87
N LYS A 21 -0.85 -3.01 15.12
CA LYS A 21 -1.25 -4.01 14.11
C LYS A 21 -2.17 -3.39 13.05
N SER A 22 -3.09 -2.52 13.47
CA SER A 22 -4.00 -1.81 12.55
C SER A 22 -3.26 -0.90 11.57
N ASN A 23 -2.25 -0.18 12.05
CA ASN A 23 -1.48 0.78 11.26
C ASN A 23 -0.80 0.12 10.06
N LYS A 24 -0.24 -1.08 10.24
CA LYS A 24 0.33 -1.88 9.14
C LYS A 24 -0.72 -2.19 8.05
N ARG A 25 -1.96 -2.48 8.44
CA ARG A 25 -3.08 -2.73 7.50
C ARG A 25 -3.52 -1.43 6.83
N ASN A 26 -3.60 -0.33 7.57
CA ASN A 26 -3.99 0.99 7.05
C ASN A 26 -3.01 1.46 5.97
N PHE A 27 -1.70 1.39 6.22
CA PHE A 27 -0.69 1.71 5.21
C PHE A 27 -0.78 0.80 3.99
N ARG A 28 -0.98 -0.51 4.18
CA ARG A 28 -1.15 -1.42 3.05
C ARG A 28 -2.37 -1.04 2.20
N ARG A 29 -3.51 -0.68 2.82
CA ARG A 29 -4.70 -0.21 2.08
C ARG A 29 -4.39 1.06 1.31
N LEU A 30 -3.69 2.02 1.92
CA LEU A 30 -3.29 3.26 1.27
C LEU A 30 -2.40 3.01 0.05
N TRP A 31 -1.39 2.15 0.16
CA TRP A 31 -0.51 1.82 -0.96
C TRP A 31 -1.28 1.16 -2.11
N ILE A 32 -2.19 0.23 -1.80
CA ILE A 32 -3.03 -0.40 -2.83
C ILE A 32 -3.90 0.64 -3.54
N ALA A 33 -4.50 1.59 -2.80
CA ALA A 33 -5.31 2.64 -3.40
C ALA A 33 -4.48 3.54 -4.35
N ARG A 34 -3.27 3.93 -3.93
CA ARG A 34 -2.34 4.73 -4.75
C ARG A 34 -1.93 3.99 -6.02
N ILE A 35 -1.51 2.72 -5.90
CA ILE A 35 -1.14 1.89 -7.05
C ILE A 35 -2.34 1.70 -7.98
N ASN A 36 -3.54 1.46 -7.44
CA ASN A 36 -4.73 1.29 -8.26
C ASN A 36 -5.05 2.55 -9.06
N ALA A 37 -4.95 3.73 -8.47
CA ALA A 37 -5.14 4.99 -9.18
C ALA A 37 -4.15 5.13 -10.35
N ALA A 38 -2.85 4.92 -10.10
CA ALA A 38 -1.83 5.00 -11.14
C ALA A 38 -1.95 3.89 -12.21
N ALA A 39 -2.31 2.67 -11.81
CA ALA A 39 -2.56 1.57 -12.75
C ALA A 39 -3.72 1.90 -13.70
N ARG A 40 -4.79 2.52 -13.18
CA ARG A 40 -5.95 2.92 -13.97
C ARG A 40 -5.61 3.98 -15.01
N LEU A 41 -4.75 4.94 -14.67
CA LEU A 41 -4.23 5.92 -15.64
C LEU A 41 -3.44 5.25 -16.77
N ASN A 42 -2.80 4.12 -16.49
CA ASN A 42 -2.08 3.31 -17.47
C ASN A 42 -2.95 2.23 -18.14
N GLY A 43 -4.28 2.26 -17.97
CA GLY A 43 -5.21 1.33 -18.62
C GLY A 43 -5.26 -0.07 -18.01
N LEU A 44 -4.74 -0.27 -16.80
CA LEU A 44 -4.77 -1.54 -16.08
C LEU A 44 -5.60 -1.46 -14.79
N SER A 45 -6.15 -2.58 -14.34
CA SER A 45 -6.63 -2.71 -12.97
C SER A 45 -5.47 -3.12 -12.04
N TYR A 46 -5.57 -2.78 -10.75
CA TYR A 46 -4.57 -3.22 -9.76
C TYR A 46 -4.30 -4.73 -9.79
N SER A 47 -5.36 -5.56 -9.90
CA SER A 47 -5.22 -7.02 -9.95
C SER A 47 -4.42 -7.48 -11.17
N LYS A 48 -4.71 -6.92 -12.35
CA LYS A 48 -3.98 -7.23 -13.59
C LYS A 48 -2.53 -6.77 -13.52
N MET A 49 -2.28 -5.57 -12.98
CA MET A 49 -0.93 -5.05 -12.80
C MET A 49 -0.09 -5.95 -11.87
N MET A 50 -0.61 -6.30 -10.70
CA MET A 50 0.11 -7.16 -9.75
C MET A 50 0.32 -8.57 -10.29
N PHE A 51 -0.64 -9.09 -11.06
CA PHE A 51 -0.49 -10.37 -11.74
C PHE A 51 0.61 -10.32 -12.80
N GLY A 52 0.58 -9.33 -13.70
CA GLY A 52 1.60 -9.15 -14.74
C GLY A 52 3.00 -8.96 -14.17
N LEU A 53 3.16 -8.19 -13.09
CA LEU A 53 4.45 -8.05 -12.40
C LEU A 53 4.96 -9.37 -11.83
N LYS A 54 4.06 -10.21 -11.29
CA LYS A 54 4.42 -11.55 -10.80
C LYS A 54 4.85 -12.47 -11.96
N GLN A 55 4.15 -12.42 -13.10
CA GLN A 55 4.50 -13.20 -14.29
C GLN A 55 5.83 -12.74 -14.90
N ALA A 56 6.11 -11.44 -14.87
CA ALA A 56 7.38 -10.86 -15.28
C ALA A 56 8.53 -11.13 -14.28
N ASN A 57 8.27 -11.87 -13.19
CA ASN A 57 9.22 -12.16 -12.11
C ASN A 57 9.83 -10.90 -11.45
N VAL A 58 9.05 -9.82 -11.40
CA VAL A 58 9.44 -8.53 -10.83
C VAL A 58 8.97 -8.46 -9.38
N GLU A 59 9.88 -8.73 -8.45
CA GLU A 59 9.62 -8.67 -7.01
C GLU A 59 9.75 -7.23 -6.48
N VAL A 60 8.62 -6.51 -6.38
CA VAL A 60 8.59 -5.17 -5.78
C VAL A 60 7.56 -5.09 -4.67
N ASN A 61 7.95 -4.44 -3.57
CA ASN A 61 7.06 -4.20 -2.46
C ASN A 61 6.04 -3.09 -2.79
N ARG A 62 4.86 -3.14 -2.15
CA ARG A 62 3.77 -2.19 -2.41
C ARG A 62 4.09 -0.77 -1.95
N LYS A 63 4.94 -0.61 -0.93
CA LYS A 63 5.36 0.71 -0.45
C LYS A 63 6.11 1.45 -1.56
N MET A 64 7.08 0.80 -2.17
CA MET A 64 7.91 1.37 -3.24
C MET A 64 7.12 1.55 -4.52
N LEU A 65 6.26 0.61 -4.90
CA LEU A 65 5.35 0.81 -6.05
C LEU A 65 4.42 2.03 -5.85
N ALA A 66 3.90 2.21 -4.64
CA ALA A 66 3.05 3.36 -4.32
C ALA A 66 3.81 4.69 -4.24
N ASP A 67 5.11 4.63 -3.92
CA ASP A 67 5.99 5.80 -3.88
C ASP A 67 6.41 6.21 -5.31
N LEU A 68 6.84 5.25 -6.12
CA LEU A 68 7.06 5.40 -7.57
C LEU A 68 5.84 5.99 -8.25
N ALA A 69 4.65 5.45 -7.98
CA ALA A 69 3.40 5.94 -8.55
C ALA A 69 3.13 7.44 -8.30
N VAL A 70 3.70 8.02 -7.23
CA VAL A 70 3.49 9.42 -6.85
C VAL A 70 4.68 10.30 -7.28
N ASN A 71 5.91 9.82 -7.09
CA ASN A 71 7.11 10.62 -7.30
C ASN A 71 7.67 10.52 -8.72
N ASP A 72 7.43 9.41 -9.42
CA ASP A 72 7.95 9.17 -10.77
C ASP A 72 6.94 8.36 -11.62
N ALA A 73 6.09 9.11 -12.30
CA ALA A 73 5.06 8.55 -13.17
C ALA A 73 5.65 7.84 -14.40
N GLU A 74 6.82 8.25 -14.88
CA GLU A 74 7.46 7.65 -16.07
C GLU A 74 8.00 6.26 -15.74
N ALA A 75 8.72 6.11 -14.62
CA ALA A 75 9.19 4.82 -14.16
C ALA A 75 8.02 3.87 -13.82
N PHE A 76 6.94 4.38 -13.20
CA PHE A 76 5.74 3.58 -12.97
C PHE A 76 5.09 3.13 -14.28
N LYS A 77 5.05 3.99 -15.31
CA LYS A 77 4.53 3.64 -16.64
C LYS A 77 5.37 2.54 -17.29
N ALA A 78 6.70 2.61 -17.20
CA ALA A 78 7.56 1.55 -17.71
C ALA A 78 7.25 0.19 -17.05
N LEU A 79 7.05 0.17 -15.73
CA LEU A 79 6.61 -1.03 -15.00
C LEU A 79 5.20 -1.49 -15.37
N ALA A 80 4.28 -0.56 -15.66
CA ALA A 80 2.95 -0.92 -16.12
C ALA A 80 3.01 -1.58 -17.51
N GLU A 81 3.86 -1.09 -18.40
CA GLU A 81 4.06 -1.68 -19.74
C GLU A 81 4.73 -3.06 -19.66
N THR A 82 5.73 -3.27 -18.79
CA THR A 82 6.28 -4.62 -18.59
C THR A 82 5.22 -5.58 -18.04
N ALA A 83 4.39 -5.12 -17.10
CA ALA A 83 3.27 -5.90 -16.59
C ALA A 83 2.24 -6.23 -17.68
N LYS A 84 1.96 -5.31 -18.63
CA LYS A 84 1.08 -5.58 -19.79
C LYS A 84 1.65 -6.62 -20.74
N LYS A 85 2.96 -6.60 -20.98
CA LYS A 85 3.62 -7.56 -21.88
C LYS A 85 3.64 -8.98 -21.31
N ALA A 86 3.66 -9.13 -19.99
CA ALA A 86 3.69 -10.41 -19.30
C ALA A 86 2.29 -10.94 -18.90
N LEU A 87 1.23 -10.21 -19.26
CA LEU A 87 -0.17 -10.53 -18.95
C LEU A 87 -0.75 -11.58 -19.89
#